data_AF-A0A2R7LQX3-F1
#
_entry.id   AF-A0A2R7LQX3-F1
#
_cell.length_a   1.000
_cell.length_b   1.000
_cell.length_c   1.000
_cell.angle_alpha   90.00
_cell.angle_beta   90.00
_cell.angle_gamma   90.00
#
_symmetry.space_group_name_H-M   'P 1'
#
loop_
_entity.id
_entity.type
_entity.pdbx_description
1 polymer ?
#
loop_
_entity_poly.entity_id
_entity_poly.type
_entity_poly.pdbx_seq_one_letter_code
_entity_poly.pdbx_strand_id
1 'polypeptide(L)' 'MPDDKVKGPASYFPSIEKTYGRPIADWQAVVRAAYPARHMDLVALLKTEHGLGHGHANAVVAHTLAQDGLK' A
#
# COMPACT_ATOMS: atom_id res chain seq x y z
N MET A 1 26.48 2.86 8.13
CA MET A 1 25.14 3.36 8.48
C MET A 1 24.17 2.21 8.27
N PRO A 2 23.82 1.41 9.28
CA PRO A 2 23.04 0.21 9.04
C PRO A 2 21.55 0.44 9.32
N ASP A 3 20.76 0.31 8.27
CA ASP A 3 19.47 -0.35 8.25
C ASP A 3 18.62 -0.18 9.51
N ASP A 4 17.90 0.96 9.58
CA ASP A 4 16.67 1.00 10.36
C ASP A 4 15.79 -0.09 9.77
N LYS A 5 15.78 -1.27 10.42
CA LYS A 5 14.95 -2.40 10.06
C LYS A 5 13.54 -1.87 10.09
N VAL A 6 13.04 -1.45 8.93
CA VAL A 6 11.64 -1.09 8.75
C VAL A 6 10.91 -2.33 9.24
N LYS A 7 10.27 -2.25 10.40
CA LYS A 7 9.50 -3.33 11.01
C LYS A 7 8.05 -2.99 10.76
N GLY A 8 7.39 -3.72 9.86
CA GLY A 8 5.96 -3.56 9.60
C GLY A 8 5.62 -3.61 8.11
N PRO A 9 4.39 -3.26 7.71
CA PRO A 9 3.98 -3.27 6.31
C PRO A 9 4.88 -2.45 5.38
N ALA A 10 5.58 -1.44 5.93
CA ALA A 10 6.55 -0.63 5.20
C ALA A 10 7.82 -1.41 4.77
N SER A 11 8.13 -2.56 5.38
CA SER A 11 9.24 -3.43 4.92
C SER A 11 9.01 -3.95 3.50
N TYR A 12 7.75 -4.06 3.07
CA TYR A 12 7.40 -4.55 1.75
C TYR A 12 7.53 -3.46 0.68
N PHE A 13 7.62 -2.18 1.06
CA PHE A 13 7.58 -1.05 0.13
C PHE A 13 8.68 -1.08 -0.93
N PRO A 14 9.96 -1.30 -0.58
CA PRO A 14 11.02 -1.40 -1.59
C PRO A 14 10.78 -2.54 -2.59
N SER A 15 10.18 -3.64 -2.12
CA SER A 15 9.84 -4.78 -3.00
C SER A 15 8.65 -4.45 -3.90
N ILE A 16 7.62 -3.78 -3.39
CA ILE A 16 6.46 -3.33 -4.18
C ILE A 16 6.91 -2.36 -5.28
N GLU A 17 7.73 -1.37 -4.94
CA GLU A 17 8.24 -0.41 -5.93
C GLU A 17 9.08 -1.10 -7.00
N LYS A 18 9.93 -2.07 -6.59
CA LYS A 18 10.73 -2.87 -7.53
C LYS A 18 9.88 -3.79 -8.41
N THR A 19 8.80 -4.37 -7.88
CA THR A 19 7.93 -5.29 -8.62
C THR A 19 6.99 -4.58 -9.58
N TYR A 20 6.42 -3.43 -9.19
CA TYR A 20 5.41 -2.73 -9.98
C TYR A 20 5.94 -1.46 -10.67
N GLY A 21 7.18 -1.06 -10.40
CA GLY A 21 7.84 0.07 -11.07
C GLY A 21 7.24 1.44 -10.73
N ARG A 22 6.49 1.56 -9.64
CA ARG A 22 5.88 2.81 -9.18
C ARG A 22 6.17 3.06 -7.71
N PRO A 23 6.42 4.33 -7.30
CA PRO A 23 6.71 4.67 -5.92
C PRO A 23 5.52 4.41 -5.01
N ILE A 24 5.76 4.12 -3.73
CA ILE A 24 4.66 3.89 -2.76
C ILE A 24 3.70 5.06 -2.65
N ALA A 25 4.18 6.30 -2.77
CA ALA A 25 3.33 7.47 -2.73
C ALA A 25 2.23 7.45 -3.82
N ASP A 26 2.52 6.86 -4.99
CA ASP A 26 1.55 6.71 -6.09
C ASP A 26 0.42 5.74 -5.67
N TRP A 27 0.80 4.62 -5.07
CA TRP A 27 -0.15 3.63 -4.55
C TRP A 27 -1.00 4.18 -3.40
N GLN A 28 -0.40 4.95 -2.49
CA GLN A 28 -1.13 5.64 -1.42
C GLN A 28 -2.11 6.68 -1.99
N ALA A 29 -1.73 7.41 -3.03
CA ALA A 29 -2.61 8.38 -3.69
C ALA A 29 -3.83 7.69 -4.32
N VAL A 30 -3.65 6.53 -4.95
CA VAL A 30 -4.74 5.70 -5.47
C VAL A 30 -5.70 5.28 -4.35
N VAL A 31 -5.17 4.82 -3.21
CA VAL A 31 -5.98 4.44 -2.04
C VAL A 31 -6.77 5.64 -1.51
N ARG A 32 -6.13 6.80 -1.37
CA ARG A 32 -6.78 8.04 -0.89
C ARG A 32 -7.85 8.55 -1.86
N ALA A 33 -7.63 8.41 -3.16
CA ALA A 33 -8.62 8.78 -4.18
C ALA A 33 -9.89 7.92 -4.11
N ALA A 34 -9.79 6.71 -3.55
CA ALA A 34 -10.91 5.80 -3.36
C ALA A 34 -11.61 5.95 -2.00
N TYR A 35 -11.19 6.89 -1.14
CA TYR A 35 -11.91 7.17 0.10
C TYR A 35 -13.35 7.68 -0.15
N PRO A 36 -14.31 7.34 0.73
CA PRO A 36 -14.19 6.59 1.99
C PRO A 36 -14.43 5.07 1.85
N ALA A 37 -13.97 4.44 0.77
CA ALA A 37 -14.15 3.00 0.58
C ALA A 37 -13.55 2.17 1.73
N ARG A 38 -14.15 1.00 1.97
CA ARG A 38 -13.71 0.10 3.05
C ARG A 38 -12.36 -0.54 2.70
N HIS A 39 -11.61 -0.96 3.71
CA HIS A 39 -10.31 -1.62 3.54
C HIS A 39 -10.32 -2.72 2.46
N MET A 40 -11.32 -3.61 2.47
CA MET A 40 -11.40 -4.69 1.47
C MET A 40 -11.66 -4.19 0.05
N ASP A 41 -12.44 -3.12 -0.11
CA ASP A 41 -12.69 -2.48 -1.41
C ASP A 41 -11.41 -1.81 -1.94
N LEU A 42 -10.63 -1.16 -1.08
CA LEU A 42 -9.33 -0.57 -1.42
C LEU A 42 -8.30 -1.63 -1.84
N VAL A 43 -8.26 -2.76 -1.12
CA VAL A 43 -7.40 -3.90 -1.48
C VAL A 43 -7.85 -4.50 -2.80
N ALA A 44 -9.16 -4.63 -3.04
CA ALA A 44 -9.68 -5.11 -4.32
C ALA A 44 -9.30 -4.17 -5.46
N LEU A 45 -9.44 -2.85 -5.29
CA LEU A 45 -9.08 -1.86 -6.29
C LEU A 45 -7.61 -1.96 -6.73
N LEU A 46 -6.67 -2.07 -5.79
CA LEU A 46 -5.26 -2.27 -6.13
C LEU A 46 -5.00 -3.60 -6.85
N LYS A 47 -5.76 -4.65 -6.52
CA LYS A 47 -5.63 -5.94 -7.18
C LYS A 47 -6.22 -5.93 -8.59
N THR A 48 -7.40 -5.35 -8.79
CA THR A 48 -8.12 -5.41 -10.06
C THR A 48 -7.60 -4.38 -11.06
N GLU A 49 -7.41 -3.13 -10.63
CA GLU A 49 -7.01 -2.04 -11.52
C GLU A 49 -5.51 -2.05 -11.81
N HIS A 50 -4.71 -2.53 -10.85
CA HIS A 50 -3.26 -2.41 -10.91
C HIS A 50 -2.50 -3.74 -10.80
N GLY A 51 -3.21 -4.86 -10.64
CA GLY A 51 -2.59 -6.19 -10.59
C GLY A 51 -1.72 -6.44 -9.35
N LEU A 52 -1.89 -5.67 -8.27
CA LEU A 52 -1.13 -5.91 -7.04
C LEU A 52 -1.49 -7.28 -6.45
N GLY A 53 -0.49 -7.98 -5.91
CA GLY A 53 -0.69 -9.21 -5.15
C GLY A 53 -1.39 -8.90 -3.81
N HIS A 54 -2.09 -9.88 -3.24
CA HIS A 54 -2.87 -9.69 -2.01
C HIS A 54 -2.05 -9.09 -0.87
N GLY A 55 -0.84 -9.62 -0.60
CA GLY A 55 0.02 -9.13 0.46
C GLY A 55 0.50 -7.68 0.22
N HIS A 56 0.83 -7.34 -1.02
CA HIS A 56 1.27 -6.00 -1.40
C HIS A 56 0.14 -4.98 -1.30
N ALA A 57 -1.04 -5.30 -1.85
CA ALA A 57 -2.21 -4.45 -1.75
C ALA A 57 -2.61 -4.22 -0.28
N ASN A 58 -2.61 -5.27 0.54
CA ASN A 58 -2.93 -5.16 1.95
C ASN A 58 -1.92 -4.29 2.71
N ALA A 59 -0.62 -4.42 2.43
CA ALA A 59 0.41 -3.62 3.06
C ALA A 59 0.26 -2.12 2.75
N VAL A 60 -0.01 -1.78 1.49
CA VAL A 60 -0.25 -0.38 1.08
C VAL A 60 -1.50 0.17 1.76
N VAL A 61 -2.63 -0.52 1.67
CA VAL A 61 -3.91 -0.05 2.25
C VAL A 61 -3.80 0.10 3.76
N ALA A 62 -3.31 -0.93 4.46
CA ALA A 62 -3.18 -0.90 5.91
C ALA A 62 -2.27 0.23 6.39
N HIS A 63 -1.17 0.49 5.69
CA HIS A 63 -0.26 1.58 6.03
C HIS A 63 -0.88 2.95 5.73
N THR A 64 -1.55 3.11 4.58
CA THR A 64 -2.20 4.37 4.19
C THR A 64 -3.31 4.75 5.18
N LEU A 65 -4.19 3.80 5.52
CA LEU A 65 -5.25 4.01 6.52
C LEU A 65 -4.69 4.33 7.91
N ALA A 66 -3.62 3.64 8.33
CA ALA A 66 -2.95 3.94 9.59
C ALA A 66 -2.31 5.34 9.59
N GLN A 67 -1.71 5.74 8.46
CA GLN A 67 -1.11 7.07 8.30
C GLN A 67 -2.17 8.19 8.33
N ASP A 68 -3.32 7.97 7.69
CA ASP A 68 -4.43 8.93 7.63
C ASP A 68 -5.35 8.89 8.88
N GLY A 69 -5.09 7.98 9.83
CA GLY A 69 -5.90 7.84 11.05
C GLY A 69 -7.28 7.22 10.85
N LEU A 70 -7.45 6.45 9.78
CA LEU A 70 -8.72 5.82 9.35
C LEU A 70 -8.80 4.32 9.67
N LYS A 71 -7.90 3.83 10.53
CA LYS A 71 -7.80 2.42 10.91
C LYS A 71 -8.79 2.04 12.01
#